data_AF-A0A7S2MV74-F1
#
_entry.id   AF-A0A7S2MV74-F1
#
_cell.length_a   1.000
_cell.length_b   1.000
_cell.length_c   1.000
_cell.angle_alpha   90.00
_cell.angle_beta   90.00
_cell.angle_gamma   90.00
#
_symmetry.space_group_name_H-M   'P 1'
#
loop_
_entity.id
_entity.type
_entity.pdbx_description
1 polymer ?
#
loop_
_entity_poly.entity_id
_entity_poly.type
_entity_poly.pdbx_seq_one_letter_code
_entity_poly.pdbx_strand_id
1 'polypeptide(L)'
;EGDRAAAMPIGPEEYILIPLGLKIVLWAELIIFTPFTIKHYFGAFEDKWYRMAKTKLGQMSLWAGEMQNGVGALTLMYMIFDALCQNDISRIEVEILFLSHALWLGCCTAFCPPPPAFLLLFGMNPHFYLTVGVWATATNLVRPVCLIVSGLIMGFGIFRQYFQFRSTIFPHEPFNLDTFGRAQQELLTQEEIDAEMRKGSSVSHLMKQPPPPELAKDATFSTETTPLLKSR
;
A
#
# COMPACT_ATOMS: atom_id res chain seq x y z
N GLU A 1 1.12 0.11 -47.60
CA GLU A 1 1.93 -0.95 -46.98
C GLU A 1 3.17 -0.26 -46.42
N GLY A 2 3.20 0.21 -45.18
CA GLY A 2 2.85 -0.51 -43.96
C GLY A 2 4.15 -0.98 -43.33
N ASP A 3 5.05 -0.02 -43.06
CA ASP A 3 6.34 -0.19 -42.40
C ASP A 3 6.07 -0.69 -40.97
N ARG A 4 5.88 -2.01 -40.86
CA ARG A 4 5.84 -2.69 -39.58
C ARG A 4 7.25 -2.55 -39.04
N ALA A 5 7.43 -1.56 -38.17
CA ALA A 5 8.52 -1.50 -37.21
C ALA A 5 8.69 -2.92 -36.65
N ALA A 6 9.66 -3.65 -37.21
CA ALA A 6 10.06 -4.94 -36.70
C ALA A 6 10.38 -4.66 -35.24
N ALA A 7 9.69 -5.36 -34.32
CA ALA A 7 9.93 -5.26 -32.90
C ALA A 7 11.44 -5.40 -32.72
N MET A 8 12.11 -4.28 -32.42
CA MET A 8 13.56 -4.25 -32.34
C MET A 8 13.88 -5.11 -31.11
N PRO A 9 14.49 -6.30 -31.28
CA PRO A 9 14.90 -7.08 -30.14
C PRO A 9 15.81 -6.19 -29.29
N ILE A 10 15.67 -6.30 -27.97
CA ILE A 10 16.54 -5.63 -27.01
C ILE A 10 17.99 -5.91 -27.46
N GLY A 11 18.73 -4.87 -27.85
CA GLY A 11 20.08 -5.03 -28.37
C GLY A 11 21.00 -5.64 -27.31
N PRO A 12 22.05 -6.39 -27.70
CA PRO A 12 22.99 -6.99 -26.73
C PRO A 12 23.66 -5.97 -25.80
N GLU A 13 23.74 -4.71 -26.20
CA GLU A 13 24.21 -3.57 -25.41
C GLU A 13 23.28 -3.16 -24.25
N GLU A 14 22.05 -3.67 -24.21
CA GLU A 14 21.08 -3.40 -23.15
C GLU A 14 21.16 -4.41 -22.01
N TYR A 15 21.95 -5.48 -22.15
CA TYR A 15 22.23 -6.44 -21.08
C TYR A 15 23.46 -6.01 -20.28
N ILE A 16 23.35 -6.05 -18.96
CA ILE A 16 24.36 -5.55 -18.04
C ILE A 16 24.69 -6.66 -17.04
N LEU A 17 25.98 -6.87 -16.80
CA LEU A 17 26.42 -7.79 -15.75
C LEU A 17 26.01 -7.24 -14.38
N ILE A 18 25.37 -8.07 -13.55
CA ILE A 18 24.83 -7.63 -12.26
C ILE A 18 25.97 -7.28 -11.30
N PRO A 19 26.10 -6.03 -10.83
CA PRO A 19 27.09 -5.66 -9.83
C PRO A 19 26.85 -6.40 -8.51
N LEU A 20 27.91 -6.69 -7.76
CA LEU A 20 27.80 -7.44 -6.49
C LEU A 20 26.80 -6.81 -5.51
N GLY A 21 26.80 -5.48 -5.40
CA GLY A 21 25.86 -4.77 -4.52
C GLY A 21 24.40 -5.03 -4.90
N LEU A 22 24.05 -4.87 -6.18
CA LEU A 22 22.71 -5.14 -6.68
C LEU A 22 22.35 -6.62 -6.50
N LYS A 23 23.28 -7.54 -6.76
CA LYS A 23 23.08 -8.99 -6.58
C LYS A 23 22.66 -9.35 -5.15
N ILE A 24 23.30 -8.75 -4.14
CA ILE A 24 22.95 -8.96 -2.73
C ILE A 24 21.52 -8.46 -2.45
N VAL A 25 21.18 -7.28 -2.94
CA VAL A 25 19.85 -6.68 -2.77
C VAL A 25 18.78 -7.56 -3.41
N LEU A 26 18.99 -8.02 -4.65
CA LEU A 26 18.07 -8.89 -5.38
C LEU A 26 17.85 -10.24 -4.69
N TRP A 27 18.90 -10.85 -4.14
CA TRP A 27 18.74 -12.07 -3.34
C TRP A 27 17.94 -11.83 -2.05
N ALA A 28 18.21 -10.73 -1.35
CA ALA A 28 17.45 -10.36 -0.16
C ALA A 28 15.97 -10.13 -0.50
N GLU A 29 15.70 -9.49 -1.64
CA GLU A 29 14.36 -9.24 -2.15
C GLU A 29 13.61 -10.55 -2.43
N LEU A 30 14.24 -11.51 -3.11
CA LEU A 30 13.66 -12.83 -3.33
C LEU A 30 13.34 -13.58 -2.04
N ILE A 31 14.31 -13.64 -1.12
CA ILE A 31 14.16 -14.38 0.14
C ILE A 31 13.03 -13.79 0.97
N ILE A 32 12.94 -12.45 1.02
CA ILE A 32 11.93 -11.76 1.81
C ILE A 32 10.57 -11.85 1.12
N PHE A 33 10.43 -11.52 -0.17
CA PHE A 33 9.12 -11.34 -0.79
C PHE A 33 8.53 -12.56 -1.49
N THR A 34 9.33 -13.54 -1.90
CA THR A 34 8.78 -14.73 -2.57
C THR A 34 7.79 -15.48 -1.68
N PRO A 35 8.06 -15.75 -0.39
CA PRO A 35 7.10 -16.43 0.48
C PRO A 35 5.80 -15.64 0.67
N PHE A 36 5.89 -14.31 0.81
CA PHE A 36 4.70 -13.45 0.95
C PHE A 36 3.91 -13.40 -0.34
N THR A 37 4.57 -13.32 -1.49
CA THR A 37 3.94 -13.31 -2.81
C THR A 37 3.18 -14.60 -3.08
N ILE A 38 3.82 -15.75 -2.81
CA ILE A 38 3.17 -17.07 -2.92
C ILE A 38 1.98 -17.16 -1.97
N LYS A 39 2.16 -16.80 -0.70
CA LYS A 39 1.07 -16.81 0.29
C LYS A 39 -0.07 -15.86 -0.09
N HIS A 40 0.22 -14.69 -0.62
CA HIS A 40 -0.78 -13.71 -1.00
C HIS A 40 -1.57 -14.18 -2.22
N TYR A 41 -0.89 -14.70 -3.23
CA TYR A 41 -1.53 -15.22 -4.43
C TYR A 41 -2.32 -16.51 -4.17
N PHE A 42 -1.69 -17.52 -3.56
CA PHE A 42 -2.30 -18.83 -3.33
C PHE A 42 -3.20 -18.88 -2.10
N GLY A 43 -2.83 -18.21 -1.00
CA GLY A 43 -3.65 -18.15 0.21
C GLY A 43 -4.97 -17.41 0.01
N ALA A 44 -5.06 -16.52 -1.00
CA ALA A 44 -6.32 -15.94 -1.41
C ALA A 44 -7.31 -16.99 -1.94
N PHE A 45 -6.84 -18.09 -2.56
CA PHE A 45 -7.69 -19.18 -3.02
C PHE A 45 -8.20 -20.08 -1.90
N GLU A 46 -7.43 -20.27 -0.83
CA GLU A 46 -7.83 -21.15 0.27
C GLU A 46 -8.80 -20.48 1.24
N ASP A 47 -8.44 -19.32 1.80
CA ASP A 47 -9.17 -18.75 2.95
C ASP A 47 -10.14 -17.62 2.58
N LYS A 48 -9.81 -16.90 1.50
CA LYS A 48 -10.47 -15.65 1.12
C LYS A 48 -11.48 -15.86 -0.01
N TRP A 49 -11.19 -16.76 -0.95
CA TRP A 49 -12.04 -17.07 -2.10
C TRP A 49 -13.45 -17.45 -1.67
N TYR A 50 -13.61 -18.41 -0.77
CA TYR A 50 -14.94 -18.84 -0.33
C TYR A 50 -15.78 -17.76 0.36
N ARG A 51 -15.13 -16.77 1.00
CA ARG A 51 -15.81 -15.64 1.64
C ARG A 51 -16.14 -14.53 0.65
N MET A 52 -15.19 -14.17 -0.20
CA MET A 52 -15.32 -13.04 -1.13
C MET A 52 -16.06 -13.39 -2.43
N ALA A 53 -15.98 -14.64 -2.89
CA ALA A 53 -16.63 -15.08 -4.14
C ALA A 53 -18.17 -15.08 -4.07
N LYS A 54 -18.77 -14.96 -2.87
CA LYS A 54 -20.22 -14.96 -2.68
C LYS A 54 -20.89 -13.64 -3.09
N THR A 55 -20.13 -12.57 -3.24
CA THR A 55 -20.68 -11.24 -3.58
C THR A 55 -19.93 -10.65 -4.77
N LYS A 56 -20.61 -9.89 -5.64
CA LYS A 56 -19.96 -9.22 -6.77
C LYS A 56 -18.85 -8.26 -6.34
N LEU A 57 -19.05 -7.56 -5.22
CA LEU A 57 -18.04 -6.65 -4.65
C LEU A 57 -16.83 -7.42 -4.12
N GLY A 58 -17.05 -8.55 -3.44
CA GLY A 58 -15.97 -9.43 -2.99
C GLY A 58 -15.21 -10.06 -4.15
N GLN A 59 -15.89 -10.47 -5.23
CA GLN A 59 -15.24 -10.95 -6.46
C GLN A 59 -14.36 -9.87 -7.09
N MET A 60 -14.84 -8.63 -7.18
CA MET A 60 -14.06 -7.48 -7.64
C MET A 60 -12.83 -7.23 -6.75
N SER A 61 -13.00 -7.24 -5.42
CA SER A 61 -11.90 -7.04 -4.47
C SER A 61 -10.87 -8.16 -4.53
N LEU A 62 -11.31 -9.41 -4.72
CA LEU A 62 -10.44 -10.57 -4.86
C LEU A 62 -9.64 -10.51 -6.16
N TRP A 63 -10.31 -10.19 -7.27
CA TRP A 63 -9.67 -10.09 -8.59
C TRP A 63 -8.69 -8.92 -8.66
N ALA A 64 -9.16 -7.70 -8.40
CA ALA A 64 -8.38 -6.47 -8.57
C ALA A 64 -7.39 -6.22 -7.42
N GLY A 65 -7.71 -6.69 -6.20
CA GLY A 65 -6.90 -6.42 -5.01
C GLY A 65 -5.88 -7.51 -4.70
N GLU A 66 -6.30 -8.77 -4.63
CA GLU A 66 -5.41 -9.86 -4.17
C GLU A 66 -4.74 -10.55 -5.35
N MET A 67 -5.51 -10.97 -6.35
CA MET A 67 -5.00 -11.78 -7.46
C MET A 67 -4.11 -10.97 -8.39
N GLN A 68 -4.57 -9.81 -8.87
CA GLN A 68 -3.80 -8.98 -9.81
C GLN A 68 -2.47 -8.50 -9.21
N ASN A 69 -2.47 -8.11 -7.93
CA ASN A 69 -1.24 -7.73 -7.22
C ASN A 69 -0.30 -8.92 -7.02
N GLY A 70 -0.84 -10.10 -6.68
CA GLY A 70 -0.06 -11.33 -6.56
C GLY A 70 0.59 -11.76 -7.88
N VAL A 71 -0.11 -11.63 -9.02
CA VAL A 71 0.48 -11.92 -10.35
C VAL A 71 1.66 -10.99 -10.62
N GLY A 72 1.46 -9.66 -10.47
CA GLY A 72 2.52 -8.69 -10.74
C GLY A 72 3.75 -8.90 -9.87
N ALA A 73 3.56 -9.15 -8.58
CA ALA A 73 4.64 -9.45 -7.64
C ALA A 73 5.35 -10.76 -8.01
N LEU A 74 4.61 -11.81 -8.39
CA LEU A 74 5.21 -13.10 -8.76
C LEU A 74 6.04 -13.00 -10.05
N THR A 75 5.53 -12.26 -11.04
CA THR A 75 6.29 -11.98 -12.28
C THR A 75 7.57 -11.20 -11.98
N LEU A 76 7.51 -10.22 -11.08
CA LEU A 76 8.70 -9.48 -10.65
C LEU A 76 9.71 -10.40 -9.95
N MET A 77 9.26 -11.27 -9.04
CA MET A 77 10.15 -12.24 -8.39
C MET A 77 10.78 -13.21 -9.39
N TYR A 78 10.01 -13.70 -10.36
CA TYR A 78 10.54 -14.56 -11.42
C TYR A 78 11.61 -13.85 -12.26
N MET A 79 11.35 -12.60 -12.67
CA MET A 79 12.32 -11.78 -13.40
C MET A 79 13.62 -11.61 -12.63
N ILE A 80 13.54 -11.31 -11.33
CA ILE A 80 14.73 -11.18 -10.47
C ILE A 80 15.49 -12.51 -10.38
N PHE A 81 14.77 -13.62 -10.19
CA PHE A 81 15.36 -14.95 -10.09
C PHE A 81 16.09 -15.35 -11.38
N ASP A 82 15.47 -15.12 -12.53
CA ASP A 82 16.06 -15.42 -13.84
C ASP A 82 17.35 -14.61 -14.07
N ALA A 83 17.31 -13.30 -13.82
CA ALA A 83 18.48 -12.43 -13.91
C ALA A 83 19.62 -12.87 -12.97
N LEU A 84 19.30 -13.30 -11.75
CA LEU A 84 20.30 -13.84 -10.82
C LEU A 84 20.92 -15.16 -11.29
N CYS A 85 20.13 -16.03 -11.94
CA CYS A 85 20.61 -17.30 -12.50
C CYS A 85 21.52 -17.08 -13.71
N GLN A 86 21.16 -16.16 -14.61
CA GLN A 86 21.95 -15.84 -15.81
C GLN A 86 23.13 -14.91 -15.50
N ASN A 87 23.09 -14.22 -14.36
CA ASN A 87 24.08 -13.27 -13.88
C ASN A 87 24.21 -12.01 -14.77
N ASP A 88 23.20 -11.75 -15.57
CA ASP A 88 22.98 -10.54 -16.33
C ASP A 88 21.54 -10.06 -16.13
N ILE A 89 21.31 -8.78 -16.39
CA ILE A 89 20.00 -8.17 -16.32
C ILE A 89 19.88 -7.14 -17.44
N SER A 90 18.75 -7.14 -18.14
CA SER A 90 18.50 -6.10 -19.13
C SER A 90 18.18 -4.78 -18.44
N ARG A 91 18.54 -3.66 -19.08
CA ARG A 91 18.26 -2.32 -18.56
C ARG A 91 16.77 -2.11 -18.28
N ILE A 92 15.90 -2.64 -19.13
CA ILE A 92 14.46 -2.53 -18.96
C ILE A 92 13.97 -3.26 -17.71
N GLU A 93 14.57 -4.40 -17.34
CA GLU A 93 14.25 -5.12 -16.10
C GLU A 93 14.68 -4.30 -14.88
N VAL A 94 15.83 -3.62 -14.94
CA VAL A 94 16.24 -2.67 -13.88
C VAL A 94 15.27 -1.49 -13.80
N GLU A 95 14.82 -0.93 -14.93
CA GLU A 95 13.79 0.11 -14.97
C GLU A 95 12.48 -0.36 -14.33
N ILE A 96 12.06 -1.60 -14.61
CA ILE A 96 10.88 -2.23 -14.00
C ILE A 96 11.05 -2.35 -12.48
N LEU A 97 12.24 -2.69 -11.97
CA LEU A 97 12.51 -2.69 -10.52
C LEU A 97 12.28 -1.29 -9.93
N PHE A 98 12.87 -0.25 -10.52
CA PHE A 98 12.73 1.12 -10.04
C PHE A 98 11.27 1.60 -10.05
N LEU A 99 10.51 1.28 -11.10
CA LEU A 99 9.10 1.63 -11.20
C LEU A 99 8.24 0.85 -10.20
N SER A 100 8.51 -0.45 -10.02
CA SER A 100 7.77 -1.30 -9.07
C SER A 100 7.98 -0.83 -7.63
N HIS A 101 9.23 -0.54 -7.25
CA HIS A 101 9.55 0.02 -5.94
C HIS A 101 8.93 1.40 -5.73
N ALA A 102 8.94 2.26 -6.75
CA ALA A 102 8.33 3.58 -6.68
C ALA A 102 6.81 3.51 -6.50
N LEU A 103 6.12 2.63 -7.24
CA LEU A 103 4.69 2.40 -7.10
C LEU A 103 4.34 1.88 -5.70
N TRP A 104 5.13 0.94 -5.21
CA TRP A 104 4.93 0.36 -3.89
C TRP A 104 5.13 1.40 -2.77
N LEU A 105 6.25 2.12 -2.77
CA LEU A 105 6.49 3.19 -1.79
C LEU A 105 5.51 4.36 -1.94
N GLY A 106 5.14 4.72 -3.17
CA GLY A 106 4.09 5.71 -3.45
C GLY A 106 2.76 5.31 -2.81
N CYS A 107 2.39 4.03 -2.91
CA CYS A 107 1.19 3.52 -2.23
C CYS A 107 1.32 3.58 -0.70
N CYS A 108 2.44 3.12 -0.13
CA CYS A 108 2.63 3.15 1.32
C CYS A 108 2.68 4.56 1.91
N THR A 109 3.24 5.52 1.18
CA THR A 109 3.22 6.94 1.58
C THR A 109 1.84 7.56 1.45
N ALA A 110 1.02 7.12 0.48
CA ALA A 110 -0.34 7.60 0.27
C ALA A 110 -1.32 7.27 1.41
N PHE A 111 -1.03 6.24 2.20
CA PHE A 111 -1.92 5.75 3.28
C PHE A 111 -1.21 5.67 4.63
N CYS A 112 -0.13 6.42 4.82
CA CYS A 112 0.65 6.31 6.05
C CYS A 112 -0.08 6.87 7.29
N PRO A 113 0.08 6.27 8.48
CA PRO A 113 -0.48 6.82 9.72
C PRO A 113 0.22 8.13 10.12
N PRO A 114 -0.30 8.88 11.10
CA PRO A 114 0.38 10.08 11.60
C PRO A 114 1.72 9.78 12.29
N PRO A 115 2.64 10.76 12.36
CA PRO A 115 3.83 10.65 13.20
C PRO A 115 3.45 10.44 14.68
N PRO A 116 4.21 9.64 15.46
CA PRO A 116 5.45 8.93 15.08
C PRO A 116 5.22 7.56 14.42
N ALA A 117 3.99 7.04 14.35
CA ALA A 117 3.71 5.70 13.83
C ALA A 117 4.17 5.53 12.37
N PHE A 118 4.11 6.58 11.56
CA PHE A 118 4.70 6.59 10.21
C PHE A 118 6.17 6.19 10.21
N LEU A 119 6.98 6.76 11.10
CA LEU A 119 8.43 6.52 11.13
C LEU A 119 8.72 5.07 11.57
N LEU A 120 7.97 4.57 12.54
CA LEU A 120 8.07 3.17 12.95
C LEU A 120 7.70 2.24 11.81
N LEU A 121 6.58 2.52 11.12
CA LEU A 121 6.10 1.69 10.03
C LEU A 121 7.13 1.62 8.90
N PHE A 122 7.68 2.75 8.45
CA PHE A 122 8.73 2.77 7.43
C PHE A 122 10.02 2.12 7.92
N GLY A 123 10.40 2.35 9.17
CA GLY A 123 11.58 1.74 9.79
C GLY A 123 11.45 0.23 10.03
N MET A 124 10.26 -0.34 10.08
CA MET A 124 10.05 -1.78 10.17
C MET A 124 9.75 -2.42 8.82
N ASN A 125 9.55 -1.62 7.78
CA ASN A 125 9.12 -2.14 6.49
C ASN A 125 10.32 -2.58 5.62
N PRO A 126 10.47 -3.87 5.32
CA PRO A 126 11.60 -4.35 4.51
C PRO A 126 11.62 -3.73 3.11
N HIS A 127 10.46 -3.35 2.55
CA HIS A 127 10.40 -2.72 1.24
C HIS A 127 11.09 -1.35 1.20
N PHE A 128 11.07 -0.59 2.30
CA PHE A 128 11.76 0.70 2.34
C PHE A 128 13.27 0.49 2.18
N TYR A 129 13.84 -0.42 2.98
CA TYR A 129 15.27 -0.75 2.93
C TYR A 129 15.70 -1.34 1.60
N LEU A 130 14.90 -2.24 1.03
CA LEU A 130 15.19 -2.83 -0.28
C LEU A 130 15.10 -1.80 -1.39
N THR A 131 14.14 -0.86 -1.32
CA THR A 131 14.08 0.26 -2.26
C THR A 131 15.35 1.11 -2.16
N VAL A 132 15.77 1.49 -0.95
CA VAL A 132 17.01 2.24 -0.76
C VAL A 132 18.21 1.45 -1.29
N GLY A 133 18.25 0.13 -1.09
CA GLY A 133 19.28 -0.76 -1.61
C GLY A 133 19.34 -0.77 -3.14
N VAL A 134 18.20 -0.91 -3.83
CA VAL A 134 18.11 -0.87 -5.29
C VAL A 134 18.58 0.49 -5.82
N TRP A 135 18.11 1.58 -5.21
CA TRP A 135 18.51 2.92 -5.62
C TRP A 135 20.01 3.16 -5.40
N ALA A 136 20.56 2.76 -4.26
CA ALA A 136 21.97 2.94 -3.96
C ALA A 136 22.89 2.14 -4.89
N THR A 137 22.44 0.98 -5.37
CA THR A 137 23.30 0.04 -6.12
C THR A 137 23.09 0.05 -7.63
N ALA A 138 21.96 0.58 -8.13
CA ALA A 138 21.59 0.46 -9.53
C ALA A 138 21.17 1.77 -10.21
N THR A 139 21.20 2.93 -9.53
CA THR A 139 20.78 4.22 -10.15
C THR A 139 21.56 4.56 -11.42
N ASN A 140 22.84 4.21 -11.49
CA ASN A 140 23.68 4.43 -12.67
C ASN A 140 23.36 3.51 -13.86
N LEU A 141 22.56 2.45 -13.64
CA LEU A 141 22.18 1.49 -14.68
C LEU A 141 20.90 1.92 -15.42
N VAL A 142 20.11 2.81 -14.81
CA VAL A 142 18.79 3.21 -15.29
C VAL A 142 18.86 4.49 -16.14
N ARG A 143 17.94 4.66 -17.09
CA ARG A 143 17.81 5.94 -17.80
C ARG A 143 17.32 7.05 -16.85
N PRO A 144 17.80 8.30 -17.01
CA PRO A 144 17.34 9.42 -16.20
C PRO A 144 15.82 9.63 -16.22
N VAL A 145 15.17 9.35 -17.36
CA VAL A 145 13.71 9.45 -17.50
C VAL A 145 12.99 8.52 -16.52
N CYS A 146 13.47 7.28 -16.36
CA CYS A 146 12.88 6.35 -15.41
C CYS A 146 13.02 6.85 -13.97
N LEU A 147 14.19 7.42 -13.61
CA LEU A 147 14.41 7.98 -12.27
C LEU A 147 13.46 9.14 -11.97
N ILE A 148 13.23 10.02 -12.96
CA ILE A 148 12.28 11.12 -12.85
C ILE A 148 10.86 10.57 -12.63
N VAL A 149 10.43 9.62 -13.46
CA VAL A 149 9.10 9.00 -13.34
C VAL A 149 8.92 8.32 -11.99
N SER A 150 9.89 7.53 -11.54
CA SER A 150 9.88 6.91 -10.22
C SER A 150 9.78 7.95 -9.09
N GLY A 151 10.54 9.04 -9.18
CA GLY A 151 10.44 10.16 -8.24
C GLY A 151 9.05 10.81 -8.22
N LEU A 152 8.46 11.05 -9.39
CA LEU A 152 7.11 11.61 -9.51
C LEU A 152 6.04 10.68 -8.92
N ILE A 153 6.15 9.36 -9.12
CA ILE A 153 5.21 8.38 -8.55
C ILE A 153 5.27 8.41 -7.03
N MET A 154 6.46 8.38 -6.44
CA MET A 154 6.61 8.47 -4.97
C MET A 154 6.10 9.82 -4.44
N GLY A 155 6.43 10.92 -5.12
CA GLY A 155 5.93 12.26 -4.78
C GLY A 155 4.42 12.38 -4.88
N PHE A 156 3.79 11.69 -5.85
CA PHE A 156 2.34 11.64 -5.98
C PHE A 156 1.69 10.94 -4.80
N GLY A 157 2.30 9.87 -4.26
CA GLY A 157 1.85 9.22 -3.04
C GLY A 157 1.79 10.19 -1.86
N ILE A 158 2.88 10.93 -1.64
CA ILE A 158 2.94 12.00 -0.63
C ILE A 158 1.86 13.05 -0.89
N PHE A 159 1.74 13.54 -2.13
CA PHE A 159 0.72 14.53 -2.48
C PHE A 159 -0.70 14.04 -2.14
N ARG A 160 -1.06 12.81 -2.51
CA ARG A 160 -2.37 12.24 -2.19
C ARG A 160 -2.61 12.21 -0.69
N GLN A 161 -1.61 11.81 0.09
CA GLN A 161 -1.73 11.74 1.54
C GLN A 161 -2.06 13.10 2.15
N TYR A 162 -1.31 14.14 1.80
CA TYR A 162 -1.45 15.46 2.42
C TYR A 162 -2.65 16.26 1.88
N PHE A 163 -2.97 16.15 0.59
CA PHE A 163 -3.95 17.04 -0.05
C PHE A 163 -5.31 16.40 -0.33
N GLN A 164 -5.39 15.08 -0.48
CA GLN A 164 -6.64 14.40 -0.82
C GLN A 164 -7.15 13.51 0.31
N PHE A 165 -6.31 12.60 0.81
CA PHE A 165 -6.73 11.63 1.82
C PHE A 165 -7.10 12.34 3.13
N ARG A 166 -6.19 13.18 3.65
CA ARG A 166 -6.44 13.92 4.90
C ARG A 166 -7.64 14.86 4.80
N SER A 167 -7.75 15.62 3.71
CA SER A 167 -8.85 16.58 3.52
C SER A 167 -10.21 15.91 3.37
N THR A 168 -10.25 14.68 2.84
CA THR A 168 -11.50 13.92 2.64
C THR A 168 -11.91 13.14 3.87
N ILE A 169 -10.97 12.46 4.53
CA ILE A 169 -11.26 11.55 5.65
C ILE A 169 -11.29 12.28 7.00
N PHE A 170 -10.47 13.32 7.17
CA PHE A 170 -10.36 14.10 8.41
C PHE A 170 -10.64 15.59 8.13
N PRO A 171 -11.84 15.94 7.65
CA PRO A 171 -12.17 17.34 7.38
C PRO A 171 -12.14 18.12 8.70
N HIS A 172 -11.20 19.07 8.81
CA HIS A 172 -11.03 19.96 9.96
C HIS A 172 -10.54 19.30 11.26
N GLU A 173 -10.15 18.03 11.25
CA GLU A 173 -9.54 17.37 12.41
C GLU A 173 -7.99 17.34 12.30
N PRO A 174 -7.26 17.50 13.42
CA PRO A 174 -5.81 17.39 13.42
C PRO A 174 -5.37 15.95 13.17
N PHE A 175 -4.45 15.73 12.23
CA PHE A 175 -3.95 14.39 11.91
C PHE A 175 -3.00 13.87 13.00
N ASN A 176 -3.56 13.14 13.97
CA ASN A 176 -2.85 12.55 15.11
C ASN A 176 -3.29 11.10 15.35
N LEU A 177 -2.62 10.38 16.25
CA LEU A 177 -2.89 8.96 16.47
C LEU A 177 -4.31 8.70 16.98
N ASP A 178 -4.87 9.61 17.78
CA ASP A 178 -6.19 9.45 18.39
C ASP A 178 -7.31 9.57 17.34
N THR A 179 -7.23 10.58 16.48
CA THR A 179 -8.18 10.78 15.36
C THR A 179 -8.06 9.65 14.35
N PHE A 180 -6.84 9.23 14.01
CA PHE A 180 -6.61 8.11 13.11
C PHE A 180 -7.16 6.78 13.67
N GLY A 181 -6.92 6.51 14.96
CA GLY A 181 -7.42 5.32 15.64
C GLY A 181 -8.94 5.28 15.71
N ARG A 182 -9.59 6.42 16.01
CA ARG A 182 -11.04 6.57 15.96
C ARG A 182 -11.60 6.26 14.57
N ALA A 183 -11.05 6.89 13.53
CA ALA A 183 -11.53 6.66 12.16
C ALA A 183 -11.35 5.20 11.71
N GLN A 184 -10.26 4.55 12.12
CA GLN A 184 -10.05 3.13 11.85
C GLN A 184 -11.08 2.25 12.57
N GLN A 185 -11.40 2.58 13.82
CA GLN A 185 -12.41 1.85 14.60
C GLN A 185 -13.82 2.06 14.05
N GLU A 186 -14.18 3.28 13.66
CA GLU A 186 -15.46 3.60 13.01
C GLU A 186 -15.63 2.82 11.70
N LEU A 187 -14.58 2.71 10.88
CA LEU A 187 -14.61 1.90 9.65
C LEU A 187 -14.84 0.41 9.93
N LEU A 188 -14.16 -0.15 10.93
CA LEU A 188 -14.33 -1.55 11.32
C LEU A 188 -15.74 -1.82 11.85
N THR A 189 -16.27 -0.93 12.70
CA THR A 189 -17.64 -1.04 13.23
C THR A 189 -18.68 -0.90 12.12
N GLN A 190 -18.46 -0.03 11.13
CA GLN A 190 -19.35 0.12 9.99
C GLN A 190 -19.39 -1.15 9.12
N GLU A 191 -18.24 -1.79 8.90
CA GLU A 191 -18.17 -3.07 8.18
C GLU A 191 -18.90 -4.20 8.93
N GLU A 192 -18.81 -4.24 10.25
CA GLU A 192 -19.53 -5.21 11.09
C GLU A 192 -21.05 -5.01 11.02
N ILE A 193 -21.51 -3.75 11.12
CA ILE A 193 -22.93 -3.39 11.00
C ILE A 193 -23.47 -3.77 9.60
N ASP A 194 -22.73 -3.46 8.54
CA ASP A 194 -23.11 -3.82 7.18
C ASP A 194 -23.13 -5.34 6.96
N ALA A 195 -22.21 -6.07 7.60
CA ALA A 195 -22.20 -7.53 7.58
C ALA A 195 -23.40 -8.13 8.33
N GLU A 196 -23.85 -7.53 9.43
CA GLU A 196 -25.06 -7.95 10.14
C GLU A 196 -26.35 -7.61 9.39
N MET A 197 -26.44 -6.43 8.79
CA MET A 197 -27.59 -6.05 7.94
C MET A 197 -27.74 -7.02 6.76
N ARG A 198 -26.62 -7.45 6.15
CA ARG A 198 -26.64 -8.47 5.09
C ARG A 198 -27.08 -9.86 5.56
N LYS A 199 -26.97 -10.17 6.86
CA LYS A 199 -27.47 -11.43 7.45
C LYS A 199 -28.96 -11.36 7.84
N GLY A 200 -29.62 -10.23 7.63
CA GLY A 200 -31.04 -10.05 7.93
C GLY A 200 -31.36 -9.94 9.43
N SER A 201 -30.36 -9.64 10.26
CA SER A 201 -30.56 -9.42 11.70
C SER A 201 -31.01 -7.99 11.96
N SER A 202 -32.03 -7.79 12.82
CA SER A 202 -32.53 -6.46 13.17
C SER A 202 -31.50 -5.73 14.08
N VAL A 203 -30.88 -4.69 13.54
CA VAL A 203 -29.76 -3.90 14.12
C VAL A 203 -30.13 -3.12 15.40
N SER A 204 -31.38 -3.24 15.88
CA SER A 204 -31.91 -2.50 17.04
C SER A 204 -31.14 -2.69 18.35
N HIS A 205 -30.27 -3.72 18.46
CA HIS A 205 -29.50 -4.01 19.67
C HIS A 205 -28.05 -3.48 19.65
N LEU A 206 -27.48 -3.19 18.47
CA LEU A 206 -26.11 -2.67 18.32
C LEU A 206 -26.04 -1.13 18.42
N MET A 207 -27.10 -0.42 17.99
CA MET A 207 -27.18 1.04 18.12
C MET A 207 -27.38 1.54 19.56
N LYS A 208 -27.47 0.65 20.55
CA LYS A 208 -27.73 0.98 21.96
C LYS A 208 -26.55 0.72 22.90
N GLN A 209 -25.41 0.24 22.41
CA GLN A 209 -24.25 0.08 23.29
C GLN A 209 -23.57 1.44 23.49
N PRO A 210 -23.57 2.01 24.72
CA PRO A 210 -22.74 3.16 25.00
C PRO A 210 -21.26 2.76 24.85
N PRO A 211 -20.38 3.71 24.49
CA PRO A 211 -18.96 3.45 24.36
C PRO A 211 -18.40 2.81 25.64
N PRO A 212 -17.39 1.93 25.52
CA PRO A 212 -16.79 1.26 26.66
C PRO A 212 -16.26 2.29 27.68
N PRO A 213 -16.38 2.02 29.00
CA PRO A 213 -16.18 2.98 30.07
C PRO A 213 -14.73 3.51 30.22
N GLU A 214 -13.79 3.07 29.40
CA GLU A 214 -12.42 3.61 29.38
C GLU A 214 -12.32 4.98 28.69
N LEU A 215 -13.34 5.43 27.96
CA LEU A 215 -13.39 6.79 27.36
C LEU A 215 -14.17 7.82 28.19
N ALA A 216 -14.73 7.45 29.35
CA ALA A 216 -15.52 8.36 30.19
C ALA A 216 -14.69 9.13 31.23
N LYS A 217 -13.39 8.85 31.36
CA LYS A 217 -12.57 9.41 32.46
C LYS A 217 -11.99 10.80 32.23
N ASP A 218 -12.04 11.33 31.00
CA ASP A 218 -11.44 12.64 30.68
C ASP A 218 -12.46 13.76 30.43
N ALA A 219 -13.76 13.51 30.64
CA ALA A 219 -14.79 14.54 30.60
C ALA A 219 -15.04 15.16 31.98
N THR A 220 -13.98 15.61 32.66
CA THR A 220 -14.10 16.58 33.77
C THR A 220 -13.41 17.88 33.39
N PHE A 221 -14.13 18.72 32.65
CA PHE A 221 -13.82 20.16 32.63
C PHE A 221 -15.09 21.00 32.73
N SER A 222 -15.26 21.55 33.94
CA SER A 222 -15.85 22.84 34.28
C SER A 222 -17.17 23.25 33.61
N THR A 223 -18.26 23.06 34.36
CA THR A 223 -19.44 23.92 34.31
C THR A 223 -19.06 25.36 34.68
N GLU A 224 -18.93 26.26 33.70
CA GLU A 224 -19.14 27.69 33.93
C GLU A 224 -20.45 28.16 33.28
N THR A 225 -21.35 28.55 34.17
CA THR A 225 -22.63 29.21 33.97
C THR A 225 -22.50 30.57 33.28
N THR A 226 -23.32 30.85 32.25
CA THR A 226 -23.88 32.19 32.01
C THR A 226 -25.23 32.07 31.28
N PRO A 227 -26.30 32.81 31.70
CA PRO A 227 -27.68 32.43 31.43
C PRO A 227 -28.31 33.05 30.17
N LEU A 228 -29.39 32.39 29.76
CA LEU A 228 -30.34 32.72 28.72
C LEU A 228 -30.87 34.16 28.74
N LEU A 229 -30.94 34.73 27.54
CA LEU A 229 -31.95 35.63 26.99
C LEU A 229 -33.22 35.84 27.85
N LYS A 230 -33.55 37.10 28.13
CA LYS A 230 -34.94 37.54 28.29
C LYS A 230 -35.31 38.49 27.16
N SER A 231 -36.43 38.17 26.54
CA SER A 231 -37.17 38.97 25.58
C SER A 231 -37.73 40.26 26.20
N ARG A 232 -37.55 41.37 25.49
CA ARG A 232 -38.60 42.33 25.09
C ARG A 232 -38.07 43.25 23.99
#